data_AF-A0A8J5QG86-F1
#
_entry.id   AF-A0A8J5QG86-F1
#
_cell.length_a   1.000
_cell.length_b   1.000
_cell.length_c   1.000
_cell.angle_alpha   90.00
_cell.angle_beta   90.00
_cell.angle_gamma   90.00
#
_symmetry.space_group_name_H-M   'P 1'
#
loop_
_entity.id
_entity.type
_entity.pdbx_description
1 polymer ?
#
loop_
_entity_poly.entity_id
_entity_poly.type
_entity_poly.pdbx_seq_one_letter_code
_entity_poly.pdbx_strand_id
1 'polypeptide(L)'
;MPYSQDQLSAYRAVIIITLLLSIYGSLHYAHHAYGTDTPFTASYVLLSIYWIVIYIWQIAFTIASFIPNETRLTMVCELGWHFPIFNILHYIWAESFTNQYFILAELFLILNFFNLLGMYFTHKTYALGPVTNWFLIHVPLVALPLNWVIYGIMWNGAVMCHVEEKLWARILANIFIWDFLLIGAIFLFLFRDWASGLSISYLMLALGFRQLATKIFALQWIFAFVISGVLFCASVFVLVIDGFNPSQPENEPLLEDQGV
;
A
#
# COMPACT_ATOMS: atom_id res chain seq x y z
N MET A 1 3.66 -1.19 -30.99
CA MET A 1 3.40 -1.52 -29.58
C MET A 1 3.95 -2.92 -29.28
N PRO A 2 4.64 -3.13 -28.15
CA PRO A 2 5.22 -4.42 -27.79
C PRO A 2 4.19 -5.51 -27.43
N TYR A 3 2.90 -5.18 -27.36
CA TYR A 3 1.81 -6.11 -27.00
C TYR A 3 0.76 -6.24 -28.11
N SER A 4 0.20 -7.44 -28.28
CA SER A 4 -0.92 -7.67 -29.19
C SER A 4 -2.22 -7.08 -28.63
N GLN A 5 -3.17 -6.74 -29.51
CA GLN A 5 -4.50 -6.26 -29.09
C GLN A 5 -5.23 -7.27 -28.20
N ASP A 6 -5.01 -8.56 -28.44
CA ASP A 6 -5.56 -9.64 -27.63
C ASP A 6 -4.98 -9.64 -26.21
N GLN A 7 -3.67 -9.43 -26.06
CA GLN A 7 -3.01 -9.32 -24.75
C GLN A 7 -3.54 -8.14 -23.95
N LEU A 8 -3.68 -6.96 -24.58
CA LEU A 8 -4.21 -5.77 -23.91
C LEU A 8 -5.67 -5.94 -23.51
N SER A 9 -6.48 -6.61 -24.35
CA SER A 9 -7.88 -6.88 -24.05
C SER A 9 -8.03 -7.88 -22.90
N ALA A 10 -7.23 -8.95 -22.90
CA ALA A 10 -7.16 -9.91 -21.80
C ALA A 10 -6.74 -9.23 -20.50
N TYR A 11 -5.71 -8.38 -20.55
CA TYR A 11 -5.24 -7.61 -19.40
C TYR A 11 -6.35 -6.74 -18.80
N ARG A 12 -7.04 -5.95 -19.64
CA ARG A 12 -8.16 -5.10 -19.23
C ARG A 12 -9.29 -5.89 -18.57
N ALA A 13 -9.63 -7.06 -19.11
CA ALA A 13 -10.64 -7.92 -18.50
C ALA A 13 -10.20 -8.40 -17.10
N VAL A 14 -8.94 -8.83 -16.97
CA VAL A 14 -8.40 -9.35 -15.71
C VAL A 14 -8.32 -8.26 -14.63
N ILE A 15 -7.86 -7.04 -14.95
CA ILE A 15 -7.80 -5.96 -13.95
C ILE A 15 -9.19 -5.59 -13.43
N ILE A 16 -10.22 -5.59 -14.29
CA ILE A 16 -11.60 -5.31 -13.88
C ILE A 16 -12.10 -6.40 -12.93
N ILE A 17 -11.98 -7.67 -13.33
CA ILE A 17 -12.47 -8.81 -12.55
C ILE A 17 -11.78 -8.86 -11.18
N THR A 18 -10.45 -8.73 -11.17
CA THR A 18 -9.68 -8.80 -9.93
C THR A 18 -9.95 -7.60 -9.02
N LEU A 19 -10.08 -6.39 -9.57
CA LEU A 19 -10.44 -5.21 -8.78
C LEU A 19 -11.82 -5.36 -8.12
N LEU A 20 -12.81 -5.88 -8.86
CA LEU A 20 -14.14 -6.18 -8.30
C LEU A 20 -14.08 -7.22 -7.18
N LEU A 21 -13.25 -8.26 -7.33
CA LEU A 21 -13.01 -9.25 -6.28
C LEU A 21 -12.37 -8.63 -5.03
N SER A 22 -11.36 -7.76 -5.20
CA SER A 22 -10.71 -7.05 -4.09
C SER A 22 -11.68 -6.16 -3.31
N ILE A 23 -12.51 -5.40 -4.04
CA ILE A 23 -13.56 -4.54 -3.46
C ILE A 23 -14.57 -5.40 -2.70
N TYR A 24 -15.06 -6.48 -3.32
CA TYR A 24 -15.97 -7.41 -2.67
C TYR A 24 -15.38 -7.98 -1.38
N GLY A 25 -14.15 -8.51 -1.41
CA GLY A 25 -13.48 -9.06 -0.23
C GLY A 25 -13.32 -8.03 0.88
N SER A 26 -13.01 -6.78 0.53
CA SER A 26 -12.88 -5.70 1.51
C SER A 26 -14.22 -5.32 2.15
N LEU A 27 -15.30 -5.28 1.37
CA LEU A 27 -16.65 -5.03 1.89
C LEU A 27 -17.14 -6.19 2.75
N HIS A 28 -16.89 -7.42 2.32
CA HIS A 28 -17.24 -8.63 3.06
C HIS A 28 -16.50 -8.69 4.40
N TYR A 29 -15.19 -8.42 4.40
CA TYR A 29 -14.40 -8.26 5.62
C TYR A 29 -14.94 -7.12 6.50
N ALA A 30 -15.19 -5.94 5.95
CA ALA A 30 -15.70 -4.81 6.73
C ALA A 30 -17.05 -5.10 7.42
N HIS A 31 -17.90 -5.90 6.79
CA HIS A 31 -19.19 -6.30 7.36
C HIS A 31 -19.07 -7.39 8.45
N HIS A 32 -18.11 -8.31 8.32
CA HIS A 32 -17.98 -9.48 9.20
C HIS A 32 -16.77 -9.45 10.14
N ALA A 33 -15.92 -8.43 10.06
CA ALA A 33 -14.70 -8.35 10.85
C ALA A 33 -15.04 -8.38 12.35
N TYR A 34 -14.62 -9.45 13.01
CA TYR A 34 -14.69 -9.60 14.44
C TYR A 34 -13.76 -8.58 15.12
N GLY A 35 -14.25 -7.91 16.15
CA GLY A 35 -13.53 -6.89 16.90
C GLY A 35 -12.36 -7.46 17.70
N THR A 36 -11.26 -7.79 17.04
CA THR A 36 -10.01 -8.20 17.67
C THR A 36 -9.13 -6.96 17.86
N ASP A 37 -9.15 -6.41 19.08
CA ASP A 37 -8.39 -5.21 19.41
C ASP A 37 -6.94 -5.56 19.76
N THR A 38 -6.04 -5.32 18.82
CA THR A 38 -4.59 -5.46 19.02
C THR A 38 -3.95 -4.09 19.21
N PRO A 39 -2.67 -4.01 19.66
CA PRO A 39 -1.93 -2.76 19.67
C PRO A 39 -1.80 -2.11 18.29
N PHE A 40 -1.99 -2.87 17.21
CA PHE A 40 -1.95 -2.37 15.86
C PHE A 40 -3.34 -2.09 15.29
N THR A 41 -4.43 -2.24 16.04
CA THR A 41 -5.77 -1.95 15.51
C THR A 41 -5.94 -0.44 15.30
N ALA A 42 -6.37 -0.06 14.08
CA ALA A 42 -6.62 1.32 13.67
C ALA A 42 -8.11 1.70 13.69
N SER A 43 -8.35 3.00 13.55
CA SER A 43 -9.69 3.57 13.51
C SER A 43 -10.40 3.09 12.25
N TYR A 44 -11.53 2.42 12.44
CA TYR A 44 -12.34 1.88 11.33
C TYR A 44 -12.72 2.97 10.33
N VAL A 45 -13.09 4.17 10.80
CA VAL A 45 -13.47 5.29 9.93
C VAL A 45 -12.28 5.76 9.10
N LEU A 46 -11.12 6.00 9.73
CA LEU A 46 -9.93 6.48 9.02
C LEU A 46 -9.39 5.43 8.06
N LEU A 47 -9.40 4.16 8.46
CA LEU A 47 -9.00 3.06 7.59
C LEU A 47 -9.96 2.87 6.40
N SER A 48 -11.27 3.08 6.60
CA SER A 48 -12.25 3.04 5.51
C SER A 48 -11.98 4.15 4.49
N ILE A 49 -11.65 5.37 4.94
CA ILE A 49 -11.27 6.48 4.05
C ILE A 49 -10.03 6.11 3.23
N TYR A 50 -9.01 5.53 3.87
CA TYR A 50 -7.79 5.09 3.19
C TYR A 50 -8.10 4.12 2.04
N TRP A 51 -8.95 3.12 2.29
CA TRP A 51 -9.37 2.16 1.27
C TRP A 51 -10.24 2.76 0.16
N ILE A 52 -11.16 3.66 0.51
CA ILE A 52 -11.96 4.38 -0.49
C ILE A 52 -11.05 5.15 -1.44
N VAL A 53 -10.03 5.84 -0.91
CA VAL A 53 -9.05 6.59 -1.70
C VAL A 53 -8.26 5.66 -2.63
N ILE A 54 -7.77 4.52 -2.13
CA ILE A 54 -7.11 3.49 -2.96
C ILE A 54 -8.03 3.08 -4.10
N TYR A 55 -9.26 2.67 -3.80
CA TYR A 55 -10.17 2.13 -4.82
C TYR A 55 -10.59 3.16 -5.86
N ILE A 56 -10.83 4.42 -5.46
CA ILE A 56 -11.10 5.50 -6.41
C ILE A 56 -9.95 5.64 -7.41
N TRP A 57 -8.70 5.65 -6.93
CA TRP A 57 -7.57 5.75 -7.85
C TRP A 57 -7.32 4.48 -8.66
N GLN A 58 -7.54 3.28 -8.11
CA GLN A 58 -7.42 2.03 -8.87
C GLN A 58 -8.49 1.91 -9.98
N ILE A 59 -9.69 2.43 -9.72
CA ILE A 59 -10.72 2.60 -10.75
C ILE A 59 -10.25 3.60 -11.81
N ALA A 60 -9.69 4.74 -11.41
CA ALA A 60 -9.14 5.73 -12.34
C ALA A 60 -8.01 5.15 -13.21
N PHE A 61 -7.09 4.38 -12.64
CA PHE A 61 -6.06 3.63 -13.36
C PHE A 61 -6.68 2.65 -14.38
N THR A 62 -7.68 1.89 -13.93
CA THR A 62 -8.38 0.92 -14.78
C THR A 62 -9.04 1.62 -15.97
N ILE A 63 -9.71 2.75 -15.76
CA ILE A 63 -10.29 3.58 -16.83
C ILE A 63 -9.19 4.13 -17.75
N ALA A 64 -8.08 4.61 -17.19
CA ALA A 64 -6.97 5.15 -17.96
C ALA A 64 -6.32 4.12 -18.90
N SER A 65 -6.45 2.82 -18.59
CA SER A 65 -6.02 1.72 -19.47
C SER A 65 -6.84 1.62 -20.76
N PHE A 66 -8.05 2.21 -20.84
CA PHE A 66 -8.89 2.25 -22.05
C PHE A 66 -8.62 3.47 -22.92
N ILE A 67 -7.97 4.50 -22.39
CA ILE A 67 -7.69 5.74 -23.10
C ILE A 67 -6.42 5.56 -23.93
N PRO A 68 -6.47 5.78 -25.27
CA PRO A 68 -5.30 5.62 -26.14
C PRO A 68 -4.12 6.52 -25.74
N ASN A 69 -3.00 5.90 -25.35
CA ASN A 69 -1.72 6.55 -25.11
C ASN A 69 -0.62 5.47 -25.10
N GLU A 70 0.24 5.45 -26.12
CA GLU A 70 1.19 4.34 -26.32
C GLU A 70 2.20 4.18 -25.17
N THR A 71 2.71 5.30 -24.65
CA THR A 71 3.65 5.31 -23.53
C THR A 71 3.01 4.73 -22.27
N ARG A 72 1.82 5.21 -21.91
CA ARG A 72 1.08 4.72 -20.74
C ARG A 72 0.67 3.26 -20.90
N LEU A 73 0.20 2.85 -22.08
CA LEU A 73 -0.21 1.46 -22.32
C LEU A 73 0.98 0.50 -22.23
N THR A 74 2.16 0.91 -22.68
CA THR A 74 3.39 0.13 -22.52
C THR A 74 3.72 -0.05 -21.03
N MET A 75 3.72 1.04 -20.26
CA MET A 75 3.93 0.98 -18.79
C MET A 75 2.88 0.11 -18.10
N VAL A 76 1.60 0.25 -18.45
CA VAL A 76 0.51 -0.56 -17.89
C VAL A 76 0.73 -2.05 -18.12
N CYS A 77 1.19 -2.44 -19.32
CA CYS A 77 1.45 -3.83 -19.63
C CYS A 77 2.74 -4.37 -18.99
N GLU A 78 3.77 -3.53 -18.83
CA GLU A 78 5.02 -3.90 -18.12
C GLU A 78 4.77 -4.14 -16.64
N LEU A 79 3.94 -3.29 -16.03
CA LEU A 79 3.48 -3.41 -14.64
C LEU A 79 2.43 -4.52 -14.47
N GLY A 80 2.00 -5.11 -15.58
CA GLY A 80 0.67 -5.63 -15.79
C GLY A 80 0.21 -6.55 -14.68
N TRP A 81 0.95 -7.64 -14.45
CA TRP A 81 0.45 -8.72 -13.61
C TRP A 81 0.52 -8.44 -12.11
N HIS A 82 1.35 -7.49 -11.67
CA HIS A 82 1.46 -7.16 -10.24
C HIS A 82 0.15 -6.63 -9.66
N PHE A 83 -0.62 -5.84 -10.42
CA PHE A 83 -1.87 -5.27 -9.95
C PHE A 83 -3.02 -6.31 -9.80
N PRO A 84 -3.32 -7.15 -10.80
CA PRO A 84 -4.22 -8.29 -10.63
C PRO A 84 -3.81 -9.24 -9.49
N ILE A 85 -2.51 -9.54 -9.38
CA ILE A 85 -1.99 -10.40 -8.31
C ILE A 85 -2.27 -9.74 -6.95
N PHE A 86 -2.00 -8.43 -6.79
CA PHE A 86 -2.32 -7.70 -5.58
C PHE A 86 -3.79 -7.84 -5.20
N ASN A 87 -4.69 -7.60 -6.15
CA ASN A 87 -6.12 -7.67 -5.93
C ASN A 87 -6.60 -9.07 -5.51
N ILE A 88 -6.08 -10.12 -6.15
CA ILE A 88 -6.40 -11.52 -5.81
C ILE A 88 -5.88 -11.86 -4.41
N LEU A 89 -4.61 -11.56 -4.13
CA LEU A 89 -4.01 -11.87 -2.83
C LEU A 89 -4.70 -11.10 -1.70
N HIS A 90 -5.09 -9.85 -1.94
CA HIS A 90 -5.87 -9.06 -0.99
C HIS A 90 -7.27 -9.64 -0.76
N TYR A 91 -7.96 -10.06 -1.82
CA TYR A 91 -9.24 -10.77 -1.71
C TYR A 91 -9.10 -12.05 -0.86
N ILE A 92 -8.11 -12.89 -1.17
CA ILE A 92 -7.92 -14.16 -0.43
C ILE A 92 -7.53 -13.88 1.02
N TRP A 93 -6.71 -12.86 1.29
CA TRP A 93 -6.44 -12.40 2.66
C TRP A 93 -7.72 -12.06 3.40
N ALA A 94 -8.58 -11.22 2.79
CA ALA A 94 -9.82 -10.76 3.42
C ALA A 94 -10.77 -11.92 3.74
N GLU A 95 -10.92 -12.88 2.82
CA GLU A 95 -11.70 -14.11 3.05
C GLU A 95 -11.07 -14.99 4.13
N SER A 96 -9.75 -15.21 4.07
CA SER A 96 -9.04 -16.03 5.06
C SER A 96 -9.19 -15.46 6.46
N PHE A 97 -9.04 -14.14 6.60
CA PHE A 97 -9.18 -13.45 7.88
C PHE A 97 -10.61 -13.52 8.41
N THR A 98 -11.61 -13.27 7.55
CA THR A 98 -13.04 -13.34 7.93
C THR A 98 -13.43 -14.72 8.44
N ASN A 99 -12.84 -15.77 7.86
CA ASN A 99 -13.03 -17.16 8.28
C ASN A 99 -12.07 -17.60 9.42
N GLN A 100 -11.36 -16.66 10.05
CA GLN A 100 -10.44 -16.89 11.18
C GLN A 100 -9.21 -17.77 10.86
N TYR A 101 -8.85 -17.92 9.59
CA TYR A 101 -7.60 -18.57 9.17
C TYR A 101 -6.42 -17.59 9.22
N PHE A 102 -6.09 -17.07 10.41
CA PHE A 102 -5.11 -15.97 10.57
C PHE A 102 -3.71 -16.28 10.03
N ILE A 103 -3.24 -17.53 10.17
CA ILE A 103 -1.95 -17.98 9.60
C ILE A 103 -1.98 -17.90 8.07
N LEU A 104 -3.08 -18.34 7.46
CA LEU A 104 -3.24 -18.29 6.01
C LEU A 104 -3.35 -16.85 5.52
N ALA A 105 -4.09 -16.01 6.24
CA ALA A 105 -4.17 -14.58 5.96
C ALA A 105 -2.77 -13.94 6.01
N GLU A 106 -1.94 -14.29 7.00
CA GLU A 106 -0.58 -13.76 7.14
C GLU A 106 0.30 -14.14 5.95
N LEU A 107 0.23 -15.42 5.53
CA LEU A 107 0.94 -15.90 4.36
C LEU A 107 0.58 -15.09 3.10
N PHE A 108 -0.71 -14.81 2.88
CA PHE A 108 -1.14 -14.02 1.73
C PHE A 108 -0.72 -12.56 1.78
N LEU A 109 -0.66 -11.95 2.97
CA LEU A 109 -0.05 -10.62 3.13
C LEU A 109 1.43 -10.62 2.79
N ILE A 110 2.20 -11.61 3.29
CA ILE A 110 3.63 -11.73 2.99
C ILE A 110 3.88 -11.95 1.49
N LEU A 111 3.09 -12.81 0.84
CA LEU A 111 3.15 -13.00 -0.62
C LEU A 111 2.86 -11.68 -1.36
N ASN A 112 1.87 -10.93 -0.90
CA ASN A 112 1.51 -9.65 -1.51
C ASN A 112 2.59 -8.58 -1.28
N PHE A 113 3.26 -8.61 -0.13
CA PHE A 113 4.40 -7.75 0.17
C PHE A 113 5.51 -7.95 -0.86
N PHE A 114 5.92 -9.19 -1.13
CA PHE A 114 6.94 -9.46 -2.14
C PHE A 114 6.49 -9.14 -3.56
N ASN A 115 5.22 -9.36 -3.89
CA ASN A 115 4.64 -8.93 -5.18
C ASN A 115 4.80 -7.41 -5.38
N LEU A 116 4.42 -6.62 -4.38
CA LEU A 116 4.51 -5.16 -4.44
C LEU A 116 5.95 -4.65 -4.33
N LEU A 117 6.81 -5.33 -3.57
CA LEU A 117 8.23 -5.00 -3.48
C LEU A 117 8.95 -5.24 -4.82
N GLY A 118 8.59 -6.34 -5.50
CA GLY A 118 9.01 -6.60 -6.88
C GLY A 118 8.55 -5.50 -7.82
N MET A 119 7.28 -5.09 -7.72
CA MET A 119 6.76 -3.97 -8.51
C MET A 119 7.50 -2.66 -8.22
N TYR A 120 7.81 -2.38 -6.95
CA TYR A 120 8.49 -1.17 -6.51
C TYR A 120 9.93 -1.09 -7.05
N PHE A 121 10.72 -2.15 -6.90
CA PHE A 121 12.15 -2.12 -7.25
C PHE A 121 12.45 -2.49 -8.70
N THR A 122 11.75 -3.46 -9.28
CA THR A 122 12.00 -3.90 -10.66
C THR A 122 11.58 -2.83 -11.66
N HIS A 123 10.41 -2.23 -11.46
CA HIS A 123 9.87 -1.19 -12.35
C HIS A 123 10.14 0.24 -11.87
N LYS A 124 10.88 0.40 -10.77
CA LYS A 124 11.26 1.70 -10.17
C LYS A 124 10.10 2.70 -10.15
N THR A 125 8.92 2.26 -9.71
CA THR A 125 7.68 3.03 -9.89
C THR A 125 7.73 4.40 -9.20
N TYR A 126 8.53 4.53 -8.13
CA TYR A 126 8.76 5.79 -7.42
C TYR A 126 9.43 6.87 -8.30
N ALA A 127 10.13 6.48 -9.37
CA ALA A 127 10.82 7.38 -10.29
C ALA A 127 10.03 7.62 -11.59
N LEU A 128 8.77 7.20 -11.68
CA LEU A 128 7.96 7.38 -12.89
C LEU A 128 7.75 8.86 -13.21
N GLY A 129 8.13 9.25 -14.43
CA GLY A 129 7.72 10.51 -15.06
C GLY A 129 6.67 10.29 -16.17
N PRO A 130 5.93 11.34 -16.56
CA PRO A 130 5.63 12.57 -15.82
C PRO A 130 4.83 12.31 -14.53
N VAL A 131 4.71 13.34 -13.68
CA VAL A 131 3.98 13.31 -12.38
C VAL A 131 2.55 12.75 -12.49
N THR A 132 1.89 12.93 -13.63
CA THR A 132 0.56 12.34 -13.88
C THR A 132 0.58 10.82 -13.86
N ASN A 133 1.59 10.18 -14.46
CA ASN A 133 1.77 8.74 -14.39
C ASN A 133 2.12 8.29 -12.98
N TRP A 134 2.91 9.08 -12.26
CA TRP A 134 3.23 8.81 -10.87
C TRP A 134 1.95 8.75 -9.99
N PHE A 135 1.05 9.73 -10.12
CA PHE A 135 -0.24 9.72 -9.41
C PHE A 135 -1.20 8.63 -9.88
N LEU A 136 -1.18 8.27 -11.16
CA LEU A 136 -2.09 7.26 -11.72
C LEU A 136 -1.60 5.82 -11.49
N ILE A 137 -0.30 5.62 -11.33
CA ILE A 137 0.33 4.30 -11.33
C ILE A 137 1.00 4.04 -9.97
N HIS A 138 2.02 4.82 -9.63
CA HIS A 138 2.83 4.55 -8.45
C HIS A 138 2.01 4.65 -7.16
N VAL A 139 1.28 5.76 -6.98
CA VAL A 139 0.51 6.02 -5.76
C VAL A 139 -0.52 4.89 -5.50
N PRO A 140 -1.44 4.56 -6.43
CA PRO A 140 -2.53 3.62 -6.13
C PRO A 140 -2.22 2.14 -6.34
N LEU A 141 -1.16 1.82 -7.08
CA LEU A 141 -0.78 0.41 -7.33
C LEU A 141 0.38 -0.04 -6.46
N VAL A 142 1.21 0.89 -5.98
CA VAL A 142 2.42 0.55 -5.24
C VAL A 142 2.46 1.21 -3.88
N ALA A 143 2.55 2.53 -3.78
CA ALA A 143 2.82 3.21 -2.51
C ALA A 143 1.75 2.90 -1.45
N LEU A 144 0.48 3.18 -1.74
CA LEU A 144 -0.60 2.94 -0.78
C LEU A 144 -0.83 1.44 -0.53
N PRO A 145 -0.91 0.57 -1.56
CA PRO A 145 -1.01 -0.88 -1.37
C PRO A 145 0.14 -1.47 -0.54
N LEU A 146 1.39 -1.09 -0.80
CA LEU A 146 2.57 -1.66 -0.13
C LEU A 146 2.56 -1.31 1.35
N ASN A 147 2.28 -0.05 1.67
CA ASN A 147 2.22 0.40 3.04
C ASN A 147 1.02 -0.20 3.80
N TRP A 148 -0.10 -0.44 3.12
CA TRP A 148 -1.19 -1.23 3.69
C TRP A 148 -0.73 -2.65 4.01
N VAL A 149 -0.07 -3.34 3.09
CA VAL A 149 0.35 -4.73 3.32
C VAL A 149 1.35 -4.82 4.47
N ILE A 150 2.33 -3.91 4.55
CA ILE A 150 3.28 -3.83 5.68
C ILE A 150 2.53 -3.66 7.00
N TYR A 151 1.56 -2.74 7.03
CA TYR A 151 0.71 -2.54 8.19
C TYR A 151 -0.13 -3.79 8.52
N GLY A 152 -0.70 -4.43 7.49
CA GLY A 152 -1.51 -5.63 7.59
C GLY A 152 -0.76 -6.81 8.19
N ILE A 153 0.52 -7.01 7.82
CA ILE A 153 1.41 -8.03 8.38
C ILE A 153 1.55 -7.81 9.90
N MET A 154 1.87 -6.58 10.32
CA MET A 154 2.00 -6.29 11.75
C MET A 154 0.69 -6.48 12.51
N TRP A 155 -0.43 -6.07 11.91
CA TRP A 155 -1.74 -6.18 12.53
C TRP A 155 -2.24 -7.63 12.63
N ASN A 156 -2.24 -8.37 11.53
CA ASN A 156 -2.68 -9.76 11.50
C ASN A 156 -1.73 -10.69 12.27
N GLY A 157 -0.41 -10.44 12.20
CA GLY A 157 0.56 -11.10 13.06
C GLY A 157 0.26 -10.91 14.55
N ALA A 158 -0.18 -9.71 14.96
CA ALA A 158 -0.58 -9.45 16.34
C ALA A 158 -1.87 -10.18 16.75
N VAL A 159 -2.82 -10.33 15.82
CA VAL A 159 -4.02 -11.17 16.02
C VAL A 159 -3.60 -12.63 16.22
N MET A 160 -2.79 -13.17 15.30
CA MET A 160 -2.29 -14.55 15.35
C MET A 160 -1.52 -14.87 16.66
N CYS A 161 -0.77 -13.90 17.20
CA CYS A 161 0.01 -14.10 18.41
C CYS A 161 -0.77 -13.95 19.73
N HIS A 162 -2.05 -13.53 19.66
CA HIS A 162 -2.87 -13.16 20.83
C HIS A 162 -2.15 -12.13 21.71
N VAL A 163 -1.69 -11.03 21.10
CA VAL A 163 -0.82 -10.03 21.76
C VAL A 163 -1.47 -9.40 22.99
N GLU A 164 -2.80 -9.28 23.01
CA GLU A 164 -3.55 -8.67 24.12
C GLU A 164 -3.38 -9.40 25.45
N GLU A 165 -3.21 -10.72 25.42
CA GLU A 165 -3.14 -11.57 26.62
C GLU A 165 -1.74 -11.62 27.23
N LYS A 166 -0.70 -11.31 26.45
CA LYS A 166 0.69 -11.60 26.79
C LYS A 166 1.51 -10.33 26.97
N LEU A 167 2.00 -10.09 28.19
CA LEU A 167 2.82 -8.91 28.51
C LEU A 167 4.05 -8.76 27.60
N TRP A 168 4.79 -9.85 27.36
CA TRP A 168 5.98 -9.83 26.50
C TRP A 168 5.63 -9.45 25.05
N ALA A 169 4.46 -9.88 24.56
CA ALA A 169 4.00 -9.58 23.21
C ALA A 169 3.63 -8.09 23.08
N ARG A 170 3.07 -7.48 24.14
CA ARG A 170 2.83 -6.03 24.21
C ARG A 170 4.11 -5.21 24.23
N ILE A 171 5.17 -5.72 24.87
CA ILE A 171 6.49 -5.08 24.84
C ILE A 171 7.03 -5.10 23.40
N LEU A 172 6.97 -6.24 22.72
CA LEU A 172 7.38 -6.35 21.31
C LEU A 172 6.56 -5.43 20.40
N ALA A 173 5.24 -5.32 20.60
CA ALA A 173 4.41 -4.41 19.81
C ALA A 173 4.82 -2.93 19.94
N ASN A 174 5.21 -2.50 21.14
CA ASN A 174 5.75 -1.15 21.38
C ASN A 174 7.13 -0.93 20.73
N ILE A 175 7.87 -1.99 20.45
CA ILE A 175 9.16 -1.92 19.71
C ILE A 175 8.86 -1.88 18.21
N PHE A 176 8.09 -2.85 17.70
CA PHE A 176 7.80 -2.99 16.27
C PHE A 176 6.98 -1.85 15.66
N ILE A 177 6.24 -1.06 16.46
CA ILE A 177 5.60 0.15 15.93
C ILE A 177 6.63 1.13 15.34
N TRP A 178 7.86 1.16 15.83
CA TRP A 178 8.91 2.04 15.29
C TRP A 178 9.43 1.59 13.93
N ASP A 179 9.16 0.35 13.51
CA ASP A 179 9.50 -0.11 12.16
C ASP A 179 8.76 0.70 11.10
N PHE A 180 7.57 1.21 11.40
CA PHE A 180 6.86 2.13 10.50
C PHE A 180 7.61 3.44 10.28
N LEU A 181 8.28 3.98 11.31
CA LEU A 181 9.14 5.15 11.15
C LEU A 181 10.38 4.83 10.31
N LEU A 182 11.04 3.70 10.61
CA LEU A 182 12.23 3.27 9.89
C LEU A 182 11.93 3.04 8.40
N ILE A 183 10.90 2.25 8.10
CA ILE A 183 10.47 1.94 6.73
C ILE A 183 10.02 3.20 6.01
N GLY A 184 9.20 4.04 6.65
CA GLY A 184 8.75 5.30 6.07
C GLY A 184 9.90 6.26 5.79
N ALA A 185 10.88 6.36 6.69
CA ALA A 185 12.09 7.14 6.49
C ALA A 185 12.96 6.58 5.36
N ILE A 186 13.05 5.26 5.21
CA ILE A 186 13.76 4.62 4.10
C ILE A 186 13.12 5.00 2.76
N PHE A 187 11.81 4.78 2.59
CA PHE A 187 11.11 5.16 1.36
C PHE A 187 11.24 6.65 1.06
N LEU A 188 11.08 7.49 2.08
CA LEU A 188 11.12 8.93 1.93
C LEU A 188 12.53 9.46 1.60
N PHE A 189 13.55 9.10 2.37
CA PHE A 189 14.87 9.74 2.24
C PHE A 189 15.78 9.05 1.22
N LEU A 190 15.69 7.73 1.04
CA LEU A 190 16.52 7.03 0.07
C LEU A 190 15.91 7.06 -1.34
N PHE A 191 14.58 7.00 -1.43
CA PHE A 191 13.89 6.91 -2.72
C PHE A 191 13.06 8.15 -3.08
N ARG A 192 13.05 9.18 -2.22
CA ARG A 192 12.24 10.41 -2.39
C ARG A 192 10.74 10.13 -2.53
N ASP A 193 10.28 8.97 -2.05
CA ASP A 193 8.88 8.57 -2.16
C ASP A 193 8.06 9.18 -1.01
N TRP A 194 7.63 10.42 -1.25
CA TRP A 194 6.78 11.14 -0.32
C TRP A 194 5.36 10.57 -0.24
N ALA A 195 4.85 9.86 -1.26
CA ALA A 195 3.55 9.19 -1.18
C ALA A 195 3.59 8.06 -0.15
N SER A 196 4.65 7.25 -0.16
CA SER A 196 4.80 6.19 0.83
C SER A 196 4.92 6.73 2.26
N GLY A 197 5.70 7.81 2.45
CA GLY A 197 5.80 8.46 3.76
C GLY A 197 4.46 9.04 4.25
N LEU A 198 3.67 9.71 3.37
CA LEU A 198 2.33 10.17 3.72
C LEU A 198 1.36 9.02 4.01
N SER A 199 1.49 7.92 3.27
CA SER A 199 0.67 6.73 3.42
C SER A 199 0.87 6.09 4.80
N ILE A 200 2.12 5.86 5.22
CA ILE A 200 2.44 5.34 6.56
C ILE A 200 2.03 6.36 7.63
N SER A 201 2.27 7.64 7.40
CA SER A 201 1.84 8.70 8.33
C SER A 201 0.33 8.63 8.58
N TYR A 202 -0.48 8.45 7.53
CA TYR A 202 -1.93 8.31 7.65
C TYR A 202 -2.34 7.02 8.39
N LEU A 203 -1.71 5.89 8.09
CA LEU A 203 -2.00 4.62 8.78
C LEU A 203 -1.66 4.71 10.28
N MET A 204 -0.55 5.35 10.63
CA MET A 204 -0.17 5.60 12.03
C MET A 204 -1.10 6.61 12.71
N LEU A 205 -1.61 7.61 11.98
CA LEU A 205 -2.67 8.48 12.51
C LEU A 205 -3.92 7.67 12.85
N ALA A 206 -4.35 6.80 11.93
CA ALA A 206 -5.51 5.93 12.13
C ALA A 206 -5.34 5.00 13.34
N LEU A 207 -4.15 4.42 13.50
CA LEU A 207 -3.77 3.62 14.67
C LEU A 207 -3.82 4.47 15.95
N GLY A 208 -3.19 5.64 15.95
CA GLY A 208 -3.16 6.56 17.10
C GLY A 208 -4.54 6.92 17.61
N PHE A 209 -5.47 7.26 16.71
CA PHE A 209 -6.87 7.58 17.08
C PHE A 209 -7.60 6.40 17.74
N ARG A 210 -7.43 5.17 17.23
CA ARG A 210 -8.06 3.99 17.84
C ARG A 210 -7.47 3.68 19.20
N GLN A 211 -6.15 3.69 19.32
CA GLN A 211 -5.46 3.38 20.57
C GLN A 211 -5.70 4.46 21.65
N LEU A 212 -5.89 5.72 21.24
CA LEU A 212 -6.29 6.80 22.16
C LEU A 212 -7.70 6.57 22.72
N ALA A 213 -8.62 6.02 21.92
CA ALA A 213 -9.99 5.74 22.33
C ALA A 213 -10.08 4.51 23.25
N THR A 214 -9.32 3.45 22.99
CA THR A 214 -9.36 2.22 23.80
C THR A 214 -8.47 2.31 25.06
N LYS A 215 -7.35 3.04 25.01
CA LYS A 215 -6.35 3.18 26.10
C LYS A 215 -5.83 1.87 26.71
N ILE A 216 -6.07 0.74 26.06
CA ILE A 216 -5.66 -0.60 26.54
C ILE A 216 -4.12 -0.73 26.50
N PHE A 217 -3.47 -0.05 25.54
CA PHE A 217 -2.02 -0.12 25.32
C PHE A 217 -1.38 1.26 25.56
N ALA A 218 -0.83 1.44 26.77
CA ALA A 218 -0.56 2.75 27.37
C ALA A 218 0.31 3.73 26.54
N LEU A 219 1.28 3.24 25.78
CA LEU A 219 2.23 4.09 25.01
C LEU A 219 2.00 4.06 23.49
N GLN A 220 1.22 3.09 22.99
CA GLN A 220 1.09 2.81 21.56
C GLN A 220 0.54 4.01 20.79
N TRP A 221 -0.44 4.73 21.35
CA TRP A 221 -1.03 5.92 20.73
C TRP A 221 -0.02 7.08 20.62
N ILE A 222 0.84 7.27 21.63
CA ILE A 222 1.87 8.32 21.62
C ILE A 222 2.85 8.06 20.49
N PHE A 223 3.36 6.82 20.42
CA PHE A 223 4.30 6.43 19.37
C PHE A 223 3.67 6.59 17.98
N ALA A 224 2.42 6.16 17.80
CA ALA A 224 1.69 6.31 16.55
C ALA A 224 1.57 7.78 16.10
N PHE A 225 1.20 8.70 17.01
CA PHE A 225 1.11 10.13 16.68
C PHE A 225 2.47 10.75 16.39
N VAL A 226 3.52 10.37 17.12
CA VAL A 226 4.89 10.85 16.86
C VAL A 226 5.34 10.42 15.46
N ILE A 227 5.18 9.13 15.13
CA ILE A 227 5.56 8.59 13.82
C ILE A 227 4.76 9.27 12.71
N SER A 228 3.44 9.42 12.91
CA SER A 228 2.56 10.11 11.97
C SER A 228 3.02 11.56 11.71
N GLY A 229 3.25 12.33 12.78
CA GLY A 229 3.68 13.73 12.68
C GLY A 229 5.04 13.90 12.01
N VAL A 230 6.03 13.08 12.40
CA VAL A 230 7.38 13.13 11.82
C VAL A 230 7.35 12.80 10.33
N LEU A 231 6.72 11.68 9.94
CA LEU A 231 6.64 11.29 8.54
C LEU A 231 5.80 12.28 7.72
N PHE A 232 4.71 12.83 8.27
CA PHE A 232 3.92 13.86 7.59
C PHE A 232 4.77 15.08 7.25
N CYS A 233 5.42 15.67 8.26
CA CYS A 233 6.24 16.86 8.08
C CYS A 233 7.41 16.61 7.12
N ALA A 234 8.08 15.47 7.25
CA ALA A 234 9.19 15.10 6.38
C ALA A 234 8.71 14.87 4.92
N SER A 235 7.58 14.17 4.72
CA SER A 235 7.02 13.96 3.39
C SER A 235 6.58 15.24 2.72
N VAL A 236 5.90 16.14 3.45
CA VAL A 236 5.52 17.45 2.91
C VAL A 236 6.77 18.27 2.56
N PHE A 237 7.81 18.22 3.38
CA PHE A 237 9.07 18.90 3.10
C PHE A 237 9.74 18.40 1.81
N VAL A 238 9.84 17.08 1.61
CA VAL A 238 10.38 16.49 0.38
C VAL A 238 9.52 16.82 -0.83
N LEU A 239 8.19 16.68 -0.71
CA LEU A 239 7.23 17.06 -1.77
C LEU A 239 7.44 18.51 -2.23
N VAL A 240 7.59 19.44 -1.27
CA VAL A 240 7.78 20.86 -1.56
C VAL A 240 9.12 21.11 -2.25
N ILE A 241 10.21 20.48 -1.79
CA ILE A 241 11.53 20.60 -2.43
C ILE A 241 11.51 20.07 -3.87
N ASP A 242 10.88 18.92 -4.09
CA ASP A 242 10.83 18.28 -5.40
C ASP A 242 9.99 19.12 -6.37
N GLY A 243 8.88 19.69 -5.89
CA GLY A 243 8.04 20.60 -6.67
C GLY A 243 8.73 21.91 -7.07
N PHE A 244 9.72 22.39 -6.31
CA PHE A 244 10.49 23.60 -6.63
C PHE A 244 11.73 23.37 -7.48
N ASN A 245 12.07 22.12 -7.81
CA ASN A 245 13.28 21.77 -8.56
C ASN A 245 12.95 21.11 -9.92
N PRO A 246 12.37 21.86 -10.90
CA PRO A 246 11.95 21.31 -12.19
C PRO A 246 13.10 20.91 -13.12
N SER A 247 14.35 21.03 -12.68
CA SER A 247 15.57 20.82 -13.49
C SER A 247 16.18 19.42 -13.36
N GLN A 248 15.52 18.45 -12.71
CA GLN A 248 15.90 17.06 -12.92
C GLN A 248 15.33 16.66 -14.29
N PRO A 249 16.16 16.25 -15.28
CA PRO A 249 15.60 15.57 -16.45
C PRO A 249 14.74 14.46 -15.90
N GLU A 250 13.48 14.38 -16.35
CA GLU A 250 12.62 13.22 -16.09
C GLU A 250 13.51 12.01 -16.29
N ASN A 251 13.76 11.25 -15.22
CA ASN A 251 14.59 10.06 -15.31
C ASN A 251 13.88 9.17 -16.32
N GLU A 252 14.31 9.22 -17.58
CA GLU A 252 13.86 8.32 -18.60
C GLU A 252 13.99 6.93 -17.98
N PRO A 253 12.91 6.12 -17.96
CA PRO A 253 13.08 4.73 -17.61
C PRO A 253 14.19 4.24 -18.53
N LEU A 254 15.23 3.63 -17.94
CA LEU A 254 16.32 3.00 -18.68
C LEU A 254 15.70 1.90 -19.53
N LEU A 255 15.13 2.27 -20.67
CA LEU A 255 14.92 1.40 -21.79
C LEU A 255 16.34 1.01 -22.15
N GLU A 256 16.68 -0.24 -21.84
CA GLU A 256 17.92 -0.84 -22.27
C GLU A 256 18.14 -0.45 -23.74
N ASP A 257 19.32 0.14 -23.95
CA ASP A 257 19.90 0.40 -25.25
C ASP A 257 19.64 -0.84 -26.12
N GLN A 258 18.72 -0.72 -27.09
CA GLN A 258 18.52 -1.74 -28.11
C GLN A 258 19.76 -1.71 -29.00
N GLY A 259 20.83 -2.29 -28.48
CA GLY A 259 22.07 -2.53 -29.19
C GLY A 259 21.83 -3.52 -30.32
N VAL A 260 21.94 -3.01 -31.54
CA VAL A 260 22.48 -3.61 -32.78
C VAL A 260 22.42 -5.13 -32.89
#